data_AF-A0A7S0SHZ7-F1
#
_entry.id   AF-A0A7S0SHZ7-F1
#
_cell.length_a   1.000
_cell.length_b   1.000
_cell.length_c   1.000
_cell.angle_alpha   90.00
_cell.angle_beta   90.00
_cell.angle_gamma   90.00
#
_symmetry.space_group_name_H-M   'P 1'
#
loop_
_entity.id
_entity.type
_entity.pdbx_description
1 polymer ?
#
loop_
_entity_poly.entity_id
_entity_poly.type
_entity_poly.pdbx_seq_one_letter_code
_entity_poly.pdbx_strand_id
1 'polypeptide(L)'
;AKRTVYGILFGQGKVGLAEKLGVSQPEAAGFMAALFNAFPGVKRFLKDTKASAAKTRMVLLPSGRHRPLPGFASKMPSERAESERKAVNTLVQGMAADMVKAAMLRWVSAVSTGGPPFAGSTIHPDSRRNLSVDRNTDGGIPLDRVHHPGTSRPISGPRGGGVVGSSTHVSDVIGCADPLRVRLVAQIHDELLFECDDGPYVLEAAAVVRMCMEAAGEGKFLVPTPAKVMVGRNWAELVPLDVWIASARISSSLQP
;
A
#
# COMPACT_ATOMS: atom_id res chain seq x y z
N ALA A 1 9.20 15.94 14.51
CA ALA A 1 7.76 15.62 14.67
C ALA A 1 7.37 14.25 14.08
N LYS A 2 7.36 14.05 12.74
CA LYS A 2 6.88 12.82 12.08
C LYS A 2 7.54 11.52 12.59
N ARG A 3 8.88 11.48 12.68
CA ARG A 3 9.64 10.31 13.18
C ARG A 3 9.33 9.94 14.64
N THR A 4 8.98 10.92 15.48
CA THR A 4 8.62 10.72 16.89
C THR A 4 7.28 10.00 17.02
N VAL A 5 6.25 10.47 16.30
CA VAL A 5 4.92 9.85 16.32
C VAL A 5 5.00 8.40 15.84
N TYR A 6 5.71 8.15 14.74
CA TYR A 6 5.93 6.77 14.27
C TYR A 6 6.73 5.93 15.27
N GLY A 7 7.73 6.49 15.95
CA GLY A 7 8.46 5.79 17.01
C GLY A 7 7.51 5.27 18.10
N ILE A 8 6.60 6.12 18.57
CA ILE A 8 5.61 5.76 19.60
C ILE A 8 4.64 4.69 19.06
N LEU A 9 4.12 4.87 17.84
CA LEU A 9 3.16 3.95 17.21
C LEU A 9 3.76 2.55 16.97
N PHE A 10 5.05 2.46 16.66
CA PHE A 10 5.72 1.20 16.32
C PHE A 10 6.44 0.55 17.51
N GLY A 11 6.04 0.90 18.73
CA GLY A 11 6.46 0.21 19.94
C GLY A 11 7.85 0.58 20.45
N GLN A 12 8.32 1.79 20.13
CA GLN A 12 9.48 2.35 20.82
C GLN A 12 9.10 2.58 22.29
N GLY A 13 9.88 2.01 23.21
CA GLY A 13 9.68 2.20 24.65
C GLY A 13 10.04 3.62 25.09
N LYS A 14 9.59 4.00 26.30
CA LYS A 14 9.85 5.30 26.93
C LYS A 14 11.32 5.75 26.87
N VAL A 15 12.26 4.80 27.00
CA VAL A 15 13.71 5.07 26.98
C VAL A 15 14.15 5.54 25.60
N GLY A 16 13.82 4.80 24.54
CA GLY A 16 14.19 5.20 23.19
C GLY A 16 13.46 6.45 22.71
N LEU A 17 12.25 6.70 23.23
CA LEU A 17 11.53 7.93 22.94
C LEU A 17 12.21 9.14 23.59
N ALA A 18 12.61 9.02 24.87
CA ALA A 18 13.34 10.05 25.61
C ALA A 18 14.63 10.44 24.89
N GLU A 19 15.41 9.44 24.45
CA GLU A 19 16.65 9.65 23.69
C GLU A 19 16.41 10.40 22.37
N LYS A 20 15.43 9.96 21.56
CA LYS A 20 15.12 10.63 20.29
C LYS A 20 14.59 12.04 20.44
N LEU A 21 13.94 12.34 21.55
CA LEU A 21 13.37 13.65 21.83
C LEU A 21 14.34 14.57 22.58
N GLY A 22 15.43 14.03 23.14
CA GLY A 22 16.33 14.79 24.01
C GLY A 22 15.65 15.26 25.31
N VAL A 23 14.69 14.48 25.83
CA VAL A 23 13.92 14.80 27.05
C VAL A 23 14.10 13.72 28.12
N SER A 24 13.65 13.99 29.34
CA SER A 24 13.70 13.01 30.43
C SER A 24 12.71 11.85 30.20
N GLN A 25 12.98 10.68 30.80
CA GLN A 25 12.04 9.54 30.70
C GLN A 25 10.63 9.84 31.25
N PRO A 26 10.45 10.59 32.37
CA PRO A 26 9.13 11.01 32.83
C PRO A 26 8.40 11.90 31.82
N GLU A 27 9.08 12.86 31.20
CA GLU A 27 8.47 13.72 30.16
C GLU A 27 8.07 12.89 28.93
N ALA A 28 8.93 11.98 28.47
CA ALA A 28 8.60 11.05 27.38
C ALA A 28 7.38 10.19 27.71
N ALA A 29 7.26 9.70 28.95
CA ALA A 29 6.09 8.95 29.41
C ALA A 29 4.83 9.84 29.43
N GLY A 30 4.95 11.10 29.86
CA GLY A 30 3.89 12.10 29.79
C GLY A 30 3.38 12.33 28.36
N PHE A 31 4.29 12.49 27.39
CA PHE A 31 3.94 12.62 25.98
C PHE A 31 3.23 11.38 25.43
N MET A 32 3.70 10.17 25.77
CA MET A 32 3.03 8.92 25.36
C MET A 32 1.62 8.83 25.95
N ALA A 33 1.46 9.18 27.23
CA ALA A 33 0.17 9.16 27.90
C ALA A 33 -0.81 10.16 27.26
N ALA A 34 -0.37 11.39 27.00
CA ALA A 34 -1.16 12.41 26.32
C ALA A 34 -1.59 11.95 24.92
N LEU A 35 -0.68 11.35 24.13
CA LEU A 35 -0.98 10.82 22.80
C LEU A 35 -2.06 9.72 22.87
N PHE A 36 -1.90 8.74 23.76
CA PHE A 36 -2.87 7.65 23.87
C PHE A 36 -4.20 8.08 24.48
N ASN A 37 -4.22 9.16 25.29
CA ASN A 37 -5.43 9.77 25.78
C ASN A 37 -6.19 10.50 24.65
N ALA A 38 -5.47 11.23 23.79
CA ALA A 38 -6.04 11.87 22.61
C ALA A 38 -6.52 10.86 21.55
N PHE A 39 -5.83 9.73 21.40
CA PHE A 39 -6.12 8.70 20.40
C PHE A 39 -6.30 7.31 21.04
N PRO A 40 -7.40 7.07 21.78
CA PRO A 40 -7.62 5.79 22.48
C PRO A 40 -7.76 4.60 21.52
N GLY A 41 -8.26 4.83 20.29
CA GLY A 41 -8.34 3.81 19.24
C GLY A 41 -6.98 3.24 18.85
N VAL A 42 -5.93 4.07 18.85
CA VAL A 42 -4.55 3.62 18.59
C VAL A 42 -4.07 2.69 19.69
N LYS A 43 -4.27 3.07 20.96
CA LYS A 43 -3.89 2.23 22.11
C LYS A 43 -4.59 0.86 22.05
N ARG A 44 -5.88 0.86 21.72
CA ARG A 44 -6.67 -0.37 21.53
C ARG A 44 -6.10 -1.21 20.39
N PHE A 45 -5.88 -0.62 19.21
CA PHE A 45 -5.31 -1.31 18.05
C PHE A 45 -3.98 -2.00 18.38
N LEU A 46 -3.06 -1.32 19.06
CA LEU A 46 -1.77 -1.89 19.45
C LEU A 46 -1.93 -3.06 20.42
N LYS A 47 -2.82 -2.92 21.41
CA LYS A 47 -3.11 -3.98 22.39
C LYS A 47 -3.72 -5.21 21.71
N ASP A 48 -4.76 -5.01 20.91
CA ASP A 48 -5.53 -6.09 20.27
C ASP A 48 -4.66 -6.84 19.25
N THR A 49 -3.83 -6.11 18.49
CA THR A 49 -2.86 -6.70 17.55
C THR A 49 -1.87 -7.63 18.26
N LYS A 50 -1.26 -7.16 19.36
CA LYS A 50 -0.29 -7.97 20.11
C LYS A 50 -0.95 -9.18 20.76
N ALA A 51 -2.14 -9.02 21.32
CA ALA A 51 -2.89 -10.12 21.94
C ALA A 51 -3.27 -11.20 20.91
N SER A 52 -3.75 -10.78 19.73
CA SER A 52 -4.05 -11.70 18.63
C SER A 52 -2.79 -12.45 18.17
N ALA A 53 -1.69 -11.73 17.91
CA ALA A 53 -0.43 -12.31 17.46
C ALA A 53 0.21 -13.22 18.52
N ALA A 54 0.04 -12.95 19.82
CA ALA A 54 0.51 -13.83 20.89
C ALA A 54 -0.27 -15.16 20.92
N LYS A 55 -1.58 -15.13 20.63
CA LYS A 55 -2.43 -16.32 20.58
C LYS A 55 -2.14 -17.19 19.36
N THR A 56 -2.04 -16.57 18.18
CA THR A 56 -1.88 -17.28 16.90
C THR A 56 -0.41 -17.52 16.53
N ARG A 57 0.52 -16.78 17.15
CA ARG A 57 1.96 -16.72 16.81
C ARG A 57 2.20 -16.28 15.37
N MET A 58 1.27 -15.53 14.79
CA MET A 58 1.37 -15.00 13.43
C MET A 58 0.48 -13.77 13.26
N VAL A 59 0.76 -13.00 12.21
CA VAL A 59 -0.11 -11.93 11.73
C VAL A 59 -0.65 -12.30 10.36
N LEU A 60 -1.96 -12.20 10.16
CA LEU A 60 -2.65 -12.39 8.88
C LEU A 60 -3.19 -11.05 8.40
N LEU A 61 -2.89 -10.69 7.16
CA LEU A 61 -3.38 -9.48 6.51
C LEU A 61 -4.68 -9.79 5.75
N PRO A 62 -5.54 -8.77 5.50
CA PRO A 62 -6.73 -8.94 4.67
C PRO A 62 -6.47 -9.49 3.27
N SER A 63 -5.27 -9.25 2.71
CA SER A 63 -4.82 -9.81 1.42
C SER A 63 -4.54 -11.32 1.45
N GLY A 64 -4.61 -11.97 2.61
CA GLY A 64 -4.22 -13.36 2.80
C GLY A 64 -2.72 -13.56 3.08
N ARG A 65 -1.90 -12.51 2.92
CA ARG A 65 -0.49 -12.55 3.31
C ARG A 65 -0.38 -12.75 4.81
N HIS A 66 0.57 -13.57 5.25
CA HIS A 66 0.81 -13.78 6.67
C HIS A 66 2.29 -13.73 7.01
N ARG A 67 2.57 -13.45 8.29
CA ARG A 67 3.92 -13.47 8.85
C ARG A 67 3.92 -14.31 10.13
N PRO A 68 4.61 -15.45 10.15
CA PRO A 68 4.89 -16.19 11.37
C PRO A 68 5.76 -15.35 12.33
N LEU A 69 5.44 -15.42 13.62
CA LEU A 69 6.13 -14.72 14.71
C LEU A 69 6.40 -15.70 15.86
N PRO A 70 7.29 -16.69 15.65
CA PRO A 70 7.55 -17.73 16.65
C PRO A 70 8.10 -17.19 17.97
N GLY A 71 8.72 -16.01 17.96
CA GLY A 71 9.27 -15.38 19.17
C GLY A 71 8.23 -15.04 20.25
N PHE A 72 6.92 -15.08 19.94
CA PHE A 72 5.87 -15.04 20.97
C PHE A 72 5.89 -16.24 21.92
N ALA A 73 6.41 -17.40 21.48
CA ALA A 73 6.59 -18.58 22.31
C ALA A 73 7.88 -18.55 23.15
N SER A 74 8.75 -17.56 22.93
CA SER A 74 10.05 -17.50 23.59
C SER A 74 9.93 -17.14 25.07
N LYS A 75 10.80 -17.74 25.89
CA LYS A 75 10.98 -17.38 27.29
C LYS A 75 11.73 -16.05 27.44
N MET A 76 12.52 -15.66 26.43
CA MET A 76 13.31 -14.43 26.46
C MET A 76 12.42 -13.20 26.24
N PRO A 77 12.38 -12.24 27.19
CA PRO A 77 11.54 -11.04 27.06
C PRO A 77 11.90 -10.17 25.84
N SER A 78 13.17 -10.13 25.44
CA SER A 78 13.66 -9.39 24.27
C SER A 78 13.06 -9.89 22.96
N GLU A 79 13.03 -11.21 22.76
CA GLU A 79 12.46 -11.85 21.57
C GLU A 79 10.94 -11.68 21.47
N ARG A 80 10.24 -11.74 22.61
CA ARG A 80 8.82 -11.42 22.68
C ARG A 80 8.56 -9.96 22.32
N ALA A 81 9.32 -9.03 22.89
CA ALA A 81 9.20 -7.60 22.59
C ALA A 81 9.51 -7.29 21.12
N GLU A 82 10.46 -7.99 20.50
CA GLU A 82 10.72 -7.88 19.07
C GLU A 82 9.56 -8.42 18.23
N SER A 83 8.98 -9.55 18.61
CA SER A 83 7.81 -10.13 17.94
C SER A 83 6.59 -9.23 18.04
N GLU A 84 6.38 -8.56 19.18
CA GLU A 84 5.35 -7.53 19.34
C GLU A 84 5.55 -6.35 18.38
N ARG A 85 6.79 -5.84 18.24
CA ARG A 85 7.10 -4.78 17.27
C ARG A 85 6.86 -5.25 15.84
N LYS A 86 7.34 -6.45 15.50
CA LYS A 86 7.13 -7.07 14.19
C LYS A 86 5.65 -7.24 13.88
N ALA A 87 4.80 -7.60 14.85
CA ALA A 87 3.38 -7.80 14.64
C ALA A 87 2.70 -6.50 14.17
N VAL A 88 2.90 -5.41 14.91
CA VAL A 88 2.34 -4.08 14.59
C VAL A 88 2.87 -3.58 13.25
N ASN A 89 4.19 -3.63 13.05
CA ASN A 89 4.81 -3.18 11.80
C ASN A 89 4.28 -3.95 10.59
N THR A 90 4.09 -5.26 10.74
CA THR A 90 3.61 -6.12 9.66
C THR A 90 2.19 -5.76 9.23
N LEU A 91 1.28 -5.47 10.16
CA LEU A 91 -0.05 -5.00 9.80
C LEU A 91 0.00 -3.66 9.07
N VAL A 92 0.64 -2.65 9.67
CA VAL A 92 0.61 -1.29 9.12
C VAL A 92 1.37 -1.20 7.79
N GLN A 93 2.62 -1.68 7.75
CA GLN A 93 3.45 -1.60 6.55
C GLN A 93 2.99 -2.60 5.48
N GLY A 94 2.51 -3.78 5.89
CA GLY A 94 2.06 -4.77 4.94
C GLY A 94 0.75 -4.35 4.25
N MET A 95 -0.20 -3.74 4.98
CA MET A 95 -1.40 -3.16 4.37
C MET A 95 -1.08 -2.01 3.43
N ALA A 96 -0.11 -1.15 3.78
CA ALA A 96 0.37 -0.09 2.90
C ALA A 96 1.00 -0.68 1.61
N ALA A 97 1.84 -1.71 1.75
CA ALA A 97 2.43 -2.40 0.61
C ALA A 97 1.37 -3.05 -0.29
N ASP A 98 0.34 -3.67 0.29
CA ASP A 98 -0.77 -4.27 -0.45
C ASP A 98 -1.54 -3.22 -1.25
N MET A 99 -1.75 -2.04 -0.69
CA MET A 99 -2.39 -0.91 -1.38
C MET A 99 -1.56 -0.45 -2.58
N VAL A 100 -0.25 -0.24 -2.40
CA VAL A 100 0.64 0.18 -3.50
C VAL A 100 0.70 -0.88 -4.60
N LYS A 101 0.77 -2.17 -4.23
CA LYS A 101 0.72 -3.26 -5.22
C LYS A 101 -0.61 -3.31 -5.96
N ALA A 102 -1.74 -3.07 -5.29
CA ALA A 102 -3.03 -2.95 -5.95
C ALA A 102 -3.05 -1.78 -6.95
N ALA A 103 -2.47 -0.63 -6.60
CA ALA A 103 -2.34 0.51 -7.51
C ALA A 103 -1.49 0.15 -8.75
N MET A 104 -0.36 -0.55 -8.57
CA MET A 104 0.47 -1.01 -9.68
C MET A 104 -0.28 -1.98 -10.61
N LEU A 105 -1.07 -2.91 -10.07
CA LEU A 105 -1.87 -3.83 -10.88
C LEU A 105 -2.96 -3.08 -11.67
N ARG A 106 -3.59 -2.08 -11.06
CA ARG A 106 -4.56 -1.21 -11.75
C ARG A 106 -3.88 -0.45 -12.89
N TRP A 107 -2.69 0.10 -12.66
CA TRP A 107 -1.89 0.74 -13.70
C TRP A 107 -1.62 -0.20 -14.87
N VAL A 108 -1.10 -1.41 -14.61
CA VAL A 108 -0.83 -2.40 -15.66
C VAL A 108 -2.11 -2.70 -16.44
N SER A 109 -3.25 -2.86 -15.77
CA SER A 109 -4.53 -3.08 -16.45
C SER A 109 -4.97 -1.88 -17.31
N ALA A 110 -4.74 -0.65 -16.85
CA ALA A 110 -5.14 0.57 -17.56
C ALA A 110 -4.36 0.74 -18.88
N VAL A 111 -3.07 0.37 -18.89
CA VAL A 111 -2.20 0.50 -20.08
C VAL A 111 -2.20 -0.73 -21.00
N SER A 112 -2.74 -1.88 -20.57
CA SER A 112 -2.67 -3.14 -21.33
C SER A 112 -3.70 -3.27 -22.46
N THR A 113 -4.29 -2.18 -22.95
CA THR A 113 -5.25 -2.24 -24.07
C THR A 113 -4.86 -1.25 -25.15
N GLY A 114 -4.08 -1.77 -26.11
CA GLY A 114 -3.50 -1.02 -27.23
C GLY A 114 -2.36 -1.73 -27.98
N GLY A 115 -1.85 -2.88 -27.51
CA GLY A 115 -0.84 -3.70 -28.20
C GLY A 115 -1.14 -5.20 -28.09
N PRO A 116 -0.65 -6.06 -29.01
CA PRO A 116 -1.12 -7.45 -29.12
C PRO A 116 -0.86 -8.24 -27.83
N PRO A 117 -1.73 -9.20 -27.49
CA PRO A 117 -1.56 -10.04 -26.32
C PRO A 117 -0.33 -10.92 -26.56
N PHE A 118 0.77 -10.71 -25.82
CA PHE A 118 1.88 -11.65 -25.74
C PHE A 118 2.21 -12.38 -27.06
N ALA A 119 2.44 -11.63 -28.15
CA ALA A 119 2.92 -12.22 -29.40
C ALA A 119 4.46 -12.12 -29.41
N GLY A 120 5.11 -13.15 -28.86
CA GLY A 120 6.49 -13.50 -29.19
C GLY A 120 7.59 -12.54 -28.75
N SER A 121 7.80 -12.35 -27.44
CA SER A 121 9.18 -12.09 -26.97
C SER A 121 9.89 -13.44 -26.90
N THR A 122 10.68 -13.74 -27.92
CA THR A 122 11.73 -14.75 -27.86
C THR A 122 12.48 -14.57 -26.55
N ILE A 123 12.37 -15.55 -25.67
CA ILE A 123 13.18 -15.62 -24.46
C ILE A 123 14.64 -15.60 -24.92
N HIS A 124 15.36 -14.53 -24.59
CA HIS A 124 16.81 -14.52 -24.76
C HIS A 124 17.38 -15.67 -23.91
N PRO A 125 18.14 -16.62 -24.47
CA PRO A 125 18.41 -17.92 -23.85
C PRO A 125 19.30 -17.89 -22.59
N ASP A 126 19.66 -16.73 -22.05
CA ASP A 126 20.70 -16.62 -21.01
C ASP A 126 20.20 -16.38 -19.58
N SER A 127 18.88 -16.46 -19.34
CA SER A 127 18.31 -16.29 -17.99
C SER A 127 17.84 -17.59 -17.32
N ARG A 128 18.12 -18.76 -17.93
CA ARG A 128 17.77 -20.09 -17.39
C ARG A 128 18.97 -20.88 -16.90
N ARG A 129 19.85 -20.27 -16.11
CA ARG A 129 20.78 -21.05 -15.28
C ARG A 129 20.67 -20.63 -13.83
N ASN A 130 20.29 -21.61 -13.02
CA ASN A 130 20.27 -21.68 -11.55
C ASN A 130 18.90 -21.49 -10.90
N LEU A 131 18.07 -22.53 -11.01
CA LEU A 131 17.15 -22.98 -9.97
C LEU A 131 16.76 -24.45 -10.26
N SER A 132 17.73 -25.35 -10.07
CA SER A 132 17.42 -26.76 -9.82
C SER A 132 17.08 -26.90 -8.34
N VAL A 133 15.80 -27.03 -8.02
CA VAL A 133 15.34 -27.46 -6.70
C VAL A 133 14.87 -28.90 -6.84
N ASP A 134 15.62 -29.81 -6.21
CA ASP A 134 15.31 -31.22 -6.09
C ASP A 134 13.90 -31.41 -5.50
N ARG A 135 13.08 -32.20 -6.19
CA ARG A 135 11.85 -32.76 -5.65
C ARG A 135 12.19 -34.10 -5.01
N ASN A 136 12.09 -34.18 -3.68
CA ASN A 136 11.58 -35.36 -2.99
C ASN A 136 11.47 -35.08 -1.49
N THR A 137 10.24 -35.07 -0.96
CA THR A 137 9.80 -35.99 0.10
C THR A 137 8.35 -35.69 0.47
N ASP A 138 7.58 -36.77 0.47
CA ASP A 138 6.15 -36.86 0.72
C ASP A 138 5.74 -36.51 2.16
N GLY A 139 4.49 -36.06 2.30
CA GLY A 139 3.84 -35.86 3.60
C GLY A 139 2.47 -35.20 3.49
N GLY A 140 1.56 -35.78 2.71
CA GLY A 140 0.19 -35.29 2.57
C GLY A 140 -0.68 -35.60 3.80
N ILE A 141 -1.47 -34.62 4.24
CA ILE A 141 -2.58 -34.81 5.19
C ILE A 141 -3.89 -34.46 4.42
N PRO A 142 -4.92 -35.31 4.43
CA PRO A 142 -6.12 -35.11 3.62
C PRO A 142 -7.08 -34.08 4.27
N LEU A 143 -7.64 -33.19 3.43
CA LEU A 143 -8.73 -32.29 3.77
C LEU A 143 -10.07 -32.99 3.49
N ASP A 144 -10.75 -33.42 4.56
CA ASP A 144 -12.11 -33.95 4.47
C ASP A 144 -13.18 -32.85 4.57
N ARG A 145 -14.26 -33.09 3.82
CA ARG A 145 -15.45 -32.26 3.58
C ARG A 145 -16.18 -31.86 4.87
N VAL A 146 -16.58 -30.59 4.95
CA VAL A 146 -17.73 -30.18 5.78
C VAL A 146 -18.77 -29.47 4.90
N HIS A 147 -19.94 -30.11 4.80
CA HIS A 147 -21.18 -29.57 4.24
C HIS A 147 -21.91 -28.71 5.29
N HIS A 148 -22.51 -27.60 4.87
CA HIS A 148 -23.62 -26.95 5.58
C HIS A 148 -24.76 -26.63 4.59
N PRO A 149 -26.04 -26.91 4.91
CA PRO A 149 -27.17 -26.71 4.01
C PRO A 149 -27.77 -25.29 4.12
N GLY A 150 -28.59 -24.95 3.12
CA GLY A 150 -28.94 -23.58 2.72
C GLY A 150 -29.92 -22.80 3.59
N THR A 151 -30.16 -21.54 3.21
CA THR A 151 -31.48 -21.01 2.80
C THR A 151 -31.36 -19.53 2.40
N SER A 152 -32.10 -19.18 1.36
CA SER A 152 -32.20 -17.88 0.70
C SER A 152 -33.35 -17.06 1.26
N ARG A 153 -33.21 -15.73 1.29
CA ARG A 153 -34.29 -14.74 1.04
C ARG A 153 -33.74 -13.31 0.90
N PRO A 154 -34.14 -12.53 -0.12
CA PRO A 154 -33.80 -11.11 -0.24
C PRO A 154 -34.83 -10.25 0.50
N ILE A 155 -34.37 -9.17 1.15
CA ILE A 155 -35.22 -8.15 1.75
C ILE A 155 -35.20 -6.91 0.85
N SER A 156 -36.38 -6.52 0.36
CA SER A 156 -36.63 -5.26 -0.35
C SER A 156 -37.23 -4.21 0.59
N GLY A 157 -36.76 -2.97 0.49
CA GLY A 157 -37.22 -1.77 1.22
C GLY A 157 -36.59 -0.49 0.64
N PRO A 158 -37.19 0.70 0.82
CA PRO A 158 -37.51 1.61 -0.29
C PRO A 158 -36.41 2.62 -0.69
N ARG A 159 -36.53 3.07 -1.94
CA ARG A 159 -35.69 4.07 -2.62
C ARG A 159 -35.91 5.47 -2.03
N GLY A 160 -34.82 6.12 -1.60
CA GLY A 160 -34.75 7.55 -1.32
C GLY A 160 -33.61 8.14 -2.14
N GLY A 161 -33.91 9.14 -2.98
CA GLY A 161 -32.97 9.77 -3.89
C GLY A 161 -31.88 10.56 -3.16
N GLY A 162 -30.64 10.35 -3.58
CA GLY A 162 -29.47 11.08 -3.14
C GLY A 162 -28.44 11.06 -4.26
N VAL A 163 -27.95 12.25 -4.60
CA VAL A 163 -27.08 12.61 -5.73
C VAL A 163 -25.97 11.58 -5.97
N VAL A 164 -25.98 10.96 -7.16
CA VAL A 164 -24.94 10.03 -7.63
C VAL A 164 -23.70 10.85 -7.97
N GLY A 165 -22.70 10.85 -7.08
CA GLY A 165 -21.33 11.15 -7.47
C GLY A 165 -20.91 10.09 -8.48
N SER A 166 -20.46 10.53 -9.67
CA SER A 166 -20.03 9.64 -10.74
C SER A 166 -18.85 8.79 -10.27
N SER A 167 -19.13 7.56 -9.87
CA SER A 167 -18.12 6.52 -9.64
C SER A 167 -17.56 6.13 -11.02
N THR A 168 -16.41 6.69 -11.40
CA THR A 168 -15.68 6.27 -12.61
C THR A 168 -15.24 4.83 -12.41
N HIS A 169 -15.81 3.90 -13.17
CA HIS A 169 -15.51 2.48 -13.02
C HIS A 169 -14.17 2.15 -13.69
N VAL A 170 -13.48 1.11 -13.20
CA VAL A 170 -12.20 0.66 -13.79
C VAL A 170 -12.32 0.31 -15.29
N SER A 171 -13.54 0.00 -15.74
CA SER A 171 -13.90 -0.23 -17.14
C SER A 171 -13.80 1.01 -18.02
N ASP A 172 -13.93 2.20 -17.46
CA ASP A 172 -13.99 3.47 -18.19
C ASP A 172 -12.60 4.00 -18.60
N VAL A 173 -11.55 3.25 -18.24
CA VAL A 173 -10.14 3.66 -18.24
C VAL A 173 -9.26 2.68 -19.04
N ILE A 174 -9.81 1.54 -19.41
CA ILE A 174 -9.10 0.53 -20.20
C ILE A 174 -8.67 1.16 -21.53
N GLY A 175 -7.36 1.41 -21.71
CA GLY A 175 -6.77 1.93 -22.95
C GLY A 175 -6.48 3.44 -22.95
N CYS A 176 -6.57 4.10 -21.80
CA CYS A 176 -6.41 5.56 -21.68
C CYS A 176 -4.96 6.08 -21.69
N ALA A 177 -3.96 5.20 -21.57
CA ALA A 177 -2.55 5.58 -21.59
C ALA A 177 -1.75 4.57 -22.41
N ASP A 178 -0.96 5.09 -23.36
CA ASP A 178 -0.12 4.28 -24.23
C ASP A 178 1.08 3.73 -23.43
N PRO A 179 1.18 2.39 -23.26
CA PRO A 179 2.30 1.78 -22.52
C PRO A 179 3.66 2.03 -23.19
N LEU A 180 3.70 2.44 -24.45
CA LEU A 180 4.93 2.82 -25.14
C LEU A 180 5.43 4.21 -24.72
N ARG A 181 4.55 5.06 -24.16
CA ARG A 181 4.84 6.45 -23.82
C ARG A 181 4.92 6.73 -22.33
N VAL A 182 4.50 5.79 -21.48
CA VAL A 182 4.58 5.91 -20.03
C VAL A 182 5.02 4.58 -19.41
N ARG A 183 6.17 4.61 -18.74
CA ARG A 183 6.78 3.43 -18.13
C ARG A 183 6.95 3.61 -16.63
N LEU A 184 6.52 2.63 -15.86
CA LEU A 184 6.86 2.54 -14.44
C LEU A 184 8.36 2.20 -14.30
N VAL A 185 9.12 3.09 -13.69
CA VAL A 185 10.58 2.96 -13.53
C VAL A 185 10.93 2.35 -12.17
N ALA A 186 10.31 2.85 -11.10
CA ALA A 186 10.64 2.42 -9.74
C ALA A 186 9.46 2.51 -8.78
N GLN A 187 9.51 1.71 -7.73
CA GLN A 187 8.66 1.84 -6.55
C GLN A 187 9.56 2.15 -5.35
N ILE A 188 9.27 3.24 -4.64
CA ILE A 188 9.99 3.65 -3.43
C ILE A 188 8.96 3.80 -2.31
N HIS A 189 8.80 2.76 -1.50
CA HIS A 189 7.75 2.68 -0.48
C HIS A 189 6.34 2.92 -1.06
N ASP A 190 5.74 4.06 -0.74
CA ASP A 190 4.42 4.55 -1.18
C ASP A 190 4.48 5.41 -2.45
N GLU A 191 5.66 5.65 -2.99
CA GLU A 191 5.87 6.40 -4.22
C GLU A 191 6.06 5.47 -5.43
N LEU A 192 5.42 5.84 -6.54
CA LEU A 192 5.58 5.20 -7.84
C LEU A 192 6.20 6.22 -8.80
N LEU A 193 7.38 5.89 -9.33
CA LEU A 193 8.12 6.74 -10.25
C LEU A 193 7.88 6.28 -11.68
N PHE A 194 7.40 7.19 -12.50
CA PHE A 194 7.15 6.97 -13.92
C PHE A 194 8.06 7.84 -14.77
N GLU A 195 8.40 7.34 -15.93
CA GLU A 195 8.99 8.11 -17.02
C GLU A 195 7.95 8.17 -18.14
N CYS A 196 7.73 9.36 -18.69
CA CYS A 196 6.76 9.58 -19.76
C CYS A 196 7.31 10.51 -20.82
N ASP A 197 6.80 10.37 -22.05
CA ASP A 197 7.03 11.33 -23.11
C ASP A 197 6.53 12.73 -22.72
N ASP A 198 7.22 13.75 -23.22
CA ASP A 198 6.88 15.15 -23.00
C ASP A 198 5.56 15.57 -23.68
N GLY A 199 5.05 16.73 -23.30
CA GLY A 199 3.89 17.35 -23.93
C GLY A 199 2.56 16.88 -23.30
N PRO A 200 1.51 16.61 -24.08
CA PRO A 200 0.18 16.31 -23.55
C PRO A 200 0.12 15.01 -22.73
N TYR A 201 1.01 14.06 -23.02
CA TYR A 201 1.06 12.74 -22.37
C TYR A 201 1.35 12.82 -20.87
N VAL A 202 2.06 13.85 -20.41
CA VAL A 202 2.31 14.10 -18.99
C VAL A 202 1.00 14.22 -18.21
N LEU A 203 0.01 14.92 -18.76
CA LEU A 203 -1.27 15.16 -18.09
C LEU A 203 -2.14 13.90 -18.08
N GLU A 204 -2.17 13.18 -19.20
CA GLU A 204 -2.86 11.90 -19.32
C GLU A 204 -2.28 10.87 -18.34
N ALA A 205 -0.95 10.69 -18.36
CA ALA A 205 -0.23 9.82 -17.44
C ALA A 205 -0.53 10.18 -15.98
N ALA A 206 -0.41 11.46 -15.63
CA ALA A 206 -0.66 11.94 -14.27
C ALA A 206 -2.10 11.67 -13.80
N ALA A 207 -3.09 11.85 -14.67
CA ALA A 207 -4.49 11.57 -14.35
C ALA A 207 -4.72 10.08 -14.11
N VAL A 208 -4.22 9.22 -14.99
CA VAL A 208 -4.39 7.76 -14.90
C VAL A 208 -3.68 7.19 -13.69
N VAL A 209 -2.44 7.62 -13.43
CA VAL A 209 -1.66 7.20 -12.24
C VAL A 209 -2.37 7.60 -10.96
N ARG A 210 -2.80 8.87 -10.85
CA ARG A 210 -3.52 9.37 -9.67
C ARG A 210 -4.77 8.53 -9.40
N MET A 211 -5.59 8.34 -10.42
CA MET A 211 -6.82 7.58 -10.30
C MET A 211 -6.54 6.10 -9.96
N CYS A 212 -5.51 5.47 -10.54
CA CYS A 212 -5.11 4.11 -10.19
C CYS A 212 -4.69 3.98 -8.71
N MET A 213 -3.97 4.97 -8.19
CA MET A 213 -3.55 5.02 -6.79
C MET A 213 -4.73 5.26 -5.84
N GLU A 214 -5.61 6.21 -6.15
CA GLU A 214 -6.76 6.54 -5.30
C GLU A 214 -7.79 5.40 -5.28
N ALA A 215 -8.07 4.78 -6.44
CA ALA A 215 -8.95 3.62 -6.54
C ALA A 215 -8.39 2.35 -5.84
N ALA A 216 -7.09 2.32 -5.53
CA ALA A 216 -6.52 1.22 -4.75
C ALA A 216 -7.03 1.19 -3.31
N GLY A 217 -7.31 2.37 -2.74
CA GLY A 217 -7.84 2.56 -1.37
C GLY A 217 -9.35 2.76 -1.28
N GLU A 218 -10.01 3.11 -2.38
CA GLU A 218 -11.45 3.32 -2.43
C GLU A 218 -12.25 2.12 -1.92
N GLY A 219 -13.21 2.37 -1.02
CA GLY A 219 -14.06 1.35 -0.40
C GLY A 219 -13.35 0.38 0.55
N LYS A 220 -12.03 0.45 0.70
CA LYS A 220 -11.24 -0.42 1.59
C LYS A 220 -10.84 0.25 2.90
N PHE A 221 -10.79 1.58 2.92
CA PHE A 221 -10.39 2.36 4.09
C PHE A 221 -11.50 3.32 4.50
N LEU A 222 -11.53 3.63 5.80
CA LEU A 222 -12.47 4.61 6.37
C LEU A 222 -12.10 6.06 6.01
N VAL A 223 -10.88 6.28 5.51
CA VAL A 223 -10.35 7.60 5.17
C VAL A 223 -9.97 7.63 3.69
N PRO A 224 -10.20 8.75 2.99
CA PRO A 224 -9.69 8.93 1.63
C PRO A 224 -8.17 8.81 1.57
N THR A 225 -7.66 8.32 0.45
CA THR A 225 -6.23 8.12 0.19
C THR A 225 -5.78 8.96 -1.01
N PRO A 226 -5.77 10.30 -0.91
CA PRO A 226 -5.45 11.17 -2.05
C PRO A 226 -4.01 10.96 -2.52
N ALA A 227 -3.80 10.89 -3.84
CA ALA A 227 -2.48 10.72 -4.43
C ALA A 227 -1.90 12.06 -4.87
N LYS A 228 -0.70 12.39 -4.37
CA LYS A 228 0.05 13.57 -4.79
C LYS A 228 0.87 13.22 -6.03
N VAL A 229 0.64 13.93 -7.13
CA VAL A 229 1.43 13.79 -8.37
C VAL A 229 2.43 14.92 -8.46
N MET A 230 3.68 14.55 -8.72
CA MET A 230 4.80 15.45 -8.94
C MET A 230 5.38 15.16 -10.32
N VAL A 231 5.82 16.20 -11.04
CA VAL A 231 6.34 16.12 -12.41
C VAL A 231 7.60 16.96 -12.52
N GLY A 232 8.58 16.51 -13.30
CA GLY A 232 9.81 17.24 -13.56
C GLY A 232 10.64 16.54 -14.63
N ARG A 233 11.59 17.27 -15.22
CA ARG A 233 12.53 16.71 -16.22
C ARG A 233 13.57 15.79 -15.59
N ASN A 234 13.79 15.94 -14.29
CA ASN A 234 14.62 15.08 -13.48
C ASN A 234 14.02 14.98 -12.07
N TRP A 235 14.54 14.04 -11.29
CA TRP A 235 14.00 13.75 -9.96
C TRP A 235 14.25 14.88 -8.95
N ALA A 236 15.33 15.66 -9.10
CA ALA A 236 15.66 16.74 -8.17
C ALA A 236 14.72 17.95 -8.31
N GLU A 237 14.15 18.15 -9.50
CA GLU A 237 13.34 19.32 -9.87
C GLU A 237 11.85 18.99 -10.01
N LEU A 238 11.37 17.98 -9.28
CA LEU A 238 9.95 17.63 -9.24
C LEU A 238 9.11 18.76 -8.63
N VAL A 239 8.11 19.24 -9.38
CA VAL A 239 7.12 20.22 -8.93
C VAL A 239 5.72 19.61 -8.90
N PRO A 240 4.80 20.14 -8.08
CA PRO A 240 3.38 19.75 -8.13
C PRO A 240 2.80 19.91 -9.55
N LEU A 241 1.91 19.00 -9.95
CA LEU A 241 1.33 18.98 -11.30
C LEU A 241 0.68 20.31 -11.72
N ASP A 242 0.00 20.99 -10.80
CA ASP A 242 -0.61 22.31 -11.02
C ASP A 242 0.44 23.39 -11.34
N VAL A 243 1.57 23.36 -10.64
CA VAL A 243 2.72 24.26 -10.90
C VAL A 243 3.36 23.94 -12.26
N TRP A 244 3.49 22.65 -12.60
CA TRP A 244 3.99 22.23 -13.92
C TRP A 244 3.11 22.76 -15.06
N ILE A 245 1.79 22.60 -14.94
CA ILE A 245 0.81 23.09 -15.93
C ILE A 245 0.93 24.60 -16.12
N ALA A 246 1.02 25.36 -15.02
CA ALA A 246 1.17 26.81 -15.07
C ALA A 246 2.45 27.23 -15.83
N SER A 247 3.56 26.55 -15.55
CA SER A 247 4.87 26.83 -16.18
C SER A 247 4.88 26.49 -17.68
N ALA A 248 4.25 25.38 -18.07
CA ALA A 248 4.13 24.98 -19.47
C ALA A 248 3.30 25.98 -20.29
N ARG A 249 2.21 26.51 -19.71
CA ARG A 249 1.37 27.55 -20.35
C ARG A 249 2.14 28.84 -20.61
N ILE A 250 2.94 29.29 -19.65
CA ILE A 250 3.78 30.49 -19.79
C ILE A 250 4.82 30.30 -20.90
N SER A 251 5.41 29.11 -21.01
CA SER A 251 6.40 28.80 -22.04
C SER A 251 5.78 28.77 -23.45
N SER A 252 4.54 28.28 -23.59
CA SER A 252 3.82 28.27 -24.87
C SER A 252 3.34 29.65 -25.34
N SER A 253 3.10 30.59 -24.43
CA SER A 253 2.69 31.97 -24.76
C SER A 253 3.87 32.89 -25.14
N LEU A 254 5.11 32.39 -25.01
CA LEU A 254 6.35 33.12 -25.29
C LEU A 254 7.04 32.67 -26.59
N GLN A 255 6.43 31.77 -27.37
CA GLN A 255 6.91 31.44 -28.72
C GLN A 255 6.24 32.36 -29.76
N PRO A 256 7.03 33.13 -30.55
CA PRO A 256 6.53 34.06 -31.56
C PRO A 256 5.96 33.38 -32.80
#